data_AF-A0A4P7Z1Y0-F1
#
_entry.id   AF-A0A4P7Z1Y0-F1
#
_cell.length_a   1.000
_cell.length_b   1.000
_cell.length_c   1.000
_cell.angle_alpha   90.00
_cell.angle_beta   90.00
_cell.angle_gamma   90.00
#
_symmetry.space_group_name_H-M   'P 1'
#
loop_
_entity.id
_entity.type
_entity.pdbx_description
1 polymer ?
#
loop_
_entity_poly.entity_id
_entity_poly.type
_entity_poly.pdbx_seq_one_letter_code
_entity_poly.pdbx_strand_id
1 'polypeptide(L)'
;MDTFFQFLQANPFILLFFTVGAAVGIGRLSIKGYGLGMVAAAIVVGAGLSIWASTYGVKLQLNEWVKSLFYYLFMYGVGLRVGPSFVNSLKGDGLKFVVLSFVSCFVGLAIIVLGVRIFDLPAGTAGGILAGSQTMSAAIGSAEQAVTAGAVTLPPGTTPEQASGMIALSYGITYIWGTVGIILICKYLPRWWGVDARGAAMEYERTHGVQNVDDADSDEAGRVFRFESGHCSELKPASVPKESGRGGVSPRGVFRVA
;
A
#
# COMPACT_ATOMS: atom_id res chain seq x y z
N MET A 1 -7.89 25.64 -20.23
CA MET A 1 -7.65 24.72 -19.10
C MET A 1 -8.96 24.44 -18.38
N ASP A 2 -9.79 25.45 -18.13
CA ASP A 2 -11.10 25.33 -17.49
C ASP A 2 -12.03 24.32 -18.20
N THR A 3 -12.09 24.35 -19.53
CA THR A 3 -12.90 23.43 -20.35
C THR A 3 -12.49 21.95 -20.16
N PHE A 4 -11.21 21.68 -19.91
CA PHE A 4 -10.72 20.31 -19.67
C PHE A 4 -11.19 19.79 -18.31
N PHE A 5 -11.09 20.61 -17.26
CA PHE A 5 -11.58 20.24 -15.93
C PHE A 5 -13.10 20.10 -15.87
N GLN A 6 -13.83 20.98 -16.58
CA GLN A 6 -15.28 20.86 -16.74
C GLN A 6 -15.67 19.57 -17.48
N PHE A 7 -14.92 19.19 -18.52
CA PHE A 7 -15.13 17.92 -19.22
C PHE A 7 -14.88 16.70 -18.30
N LEU A 8 -13.81 16.73 -17.49
CA LEU A 8 -13.52 15.68 -16.52
C LEU A 8 -14.58 15.61 -15.41
N GLN A 9 -15.09 16.75 -14.95
CA GLN A 9 -16.17 16.81 -13.98
C GLN A 9 -17.47 16.20 -14.54
N ALA A 10 -17.79 16.46 -15.81
CA ALA A 10 -18.96 15.89 -16.47
C ALA A 10 -18.86 14.38 -16.71
N ASN A 11 -17.63 13.83 -16.81
CA ASN A 11 -17.38 12.43 -17.14
C ASN A 11 -16.56 11.73 -16.03
N PRO A 12 -17.20 11.29 -14.92
CA PRO A 12 -16.51 10.75 -13.75
C PRO A 12 -15.72 9.46 -14.04
N PHE A 13 -16.13 8.66 -15.02
CA PHE A 13 -15.37 7.46 -15.43
C PHE A 13 -14.07 7.83 -16.14
N ILE A 14 -14.08 8.84 -17.01
CA ILE A 14 -12.87 9.32 -17.69
C ILE A 14 -11.91 9.88 -16.64
N LEU A 15 -12.42 10.65 -15.68
CA LEU A 15 -11.63 11.13 -14.55
C LEU A 15 -10.98 9.97 -13.77
N LEU A 16 -11.73 8.91 -13.47
CA LEU A 16 -11.21 7.74 -12.75
C LEU A 16 -10.10 7.03 -13.54
N PHE A 17 -10.35 6.68 -14.81
CA PHE A 17 -9.35 6.00 -15.65
C PHE A 17 -8.12 6.86 -15.90
N PHE A 18 -8.29 8.17 -16.08
CA PHE A 18 -7.18 9.10 -16.22
C PHE A 18 -6.34 9.15 -14.94
N THR A 19 -6.98 9.26 -13.78
CA THR A 19 -6.29 9.29 -12.48
C THR A 19 -5.52 7.99 -12.22
N VAL A 20 -6.16 6.84 -12.45
CA VAL A 20 -5.52 5.52 -12.29
C VAL A 20 -4.40 5.32 -13.30
N GLY A 21 -4.60 5.68 -14.57
CA GLY A 21 -3.59 5.57 -15.61
C GLY A 21 -2.34 6.41 -15.31
N ALA A 22 -2.53 7.66 -14.90
CA ALA A 22 -1.45 8.53 -14.46
C ALA A 22 -0.76 8.00 -13.20
N ALA A 23 -1.51 7.48 -12.23
CA ALA A 23 -0.98 6.86 -11.03
C ALA A 23 -0.14 5.61 -11.35
N VAL A 24 -0.57 4.79 -12.31
CA VAL A 24 0.21 3.63 -12.77
C VAL A 24 1.48 4.07 -13.47
N GLY A 25 1.40 5.08 -14.34
CA GLY A 25 2.56 5.65 -15.02
C GLY A 25 3.61 6.15 -14.02
N ILE A 26 3.18 6.92 -13.03
CA ILE A 26 4.07 7.50 -12.00
C ILE A 26 4.51 6.45 -10.98
N GLY A 27 3.64 5.53 -10.58
CA GLY A 27 3.93 4.49 -9.57
C GLY A 27 4.98 3.50 -10.01
N ARG A 28 5.16 3.31 -11.32
CA ARG A 28 6.26 2.50 -11.89
C ARG A 28 7.60 3.24 -11.91
N LEU A 29 7.60 4.57 -11.77
CA LEU A 29 8.84 5.33 -11.67
C LEU A 29 9.47 5.08 -10.32
N SER A 30 10.73 4.68 -10.35
CA SER A 30 11.53 4.45 -9.15
C SER A 30 12.68 5.43 -9.14
N ILE A 31 12.75 6.25 -8.10
CA ILE A 31 13.80 7.28 -7.99
C ILE A 31 14.86 6.74 -7.03
N LYS A 32 16.09 6.55 -7.54
CA LYS A 32 17.28 6.21 -6.73
C LYS A 32 17.11 4.96 -5.85
N GLY A 33 16.35 3.98 -6.33
CA GLY A 33 16.12 2.70 -5.65
C GLY A 33 14.89 2.67 -4.72
N TYR A 34 14.25 3.80 -4.45
CA TYR A 34 12.99 3.88 -3.70
C TYR A 34 11.81 3.90 -4.68
N GLY A 35 10.94 2.90 -4.60
CA GLY A 35 9.66 2.93 -5.30
C GLY A 35 8.63 3.66 -4.46
N LEU A 36 7.86 4.59 -5.05
CA LEU A 36 6.76 5.24 -4.34
C LEU A 36 5.62 4.25 -4.03
N GLY A 37 5.53 3.16 -4.78
CA GLY A 37 4.41 2.23 -4.72
C GLY A 37 3.17 2.79 -5.43
N MET A 38 2.33 1.89 -5.93
CA MET A 38 1.17 2.24 -6.76
C MET A 38 0.14 3.06 -5.99
N VAL A 39 -0.04 2.75 -4.69
CA VAL A 39 -1.01 3.42 -3.81
C VAL A 39 -0.57 4.85 -3.48
N ALA A 40 0.70 5.07 -3.13
CA ALA A 40 1.18 6.43 -2.86
C ALA A 40 1.12 7.30 -4.12
N ALA A 41 1.45 6.73 -5.29
CA ALA A 41 1.32 7.43 -6.56
C ALA A 41 -0.14 7.82 -6.85
N ALA A 42 -1.10 6.93 -6.59
CA ALA A 42 -2.53 7.24 -6.74
C ALA A 42 -2.99 8.39 -5.83
N ILE A 43 -2.48 8.45 -4.59
CA ILE A 43 -2.75 9.55 -3.65
C ILE A 43 -2.18 10.86 -4.21
N VAL A 44 -0.90 10.86 -4.61
CA VAL A 44 -0.23 12.08 -5.09
C VAL A 44 -0.90 12.61 -6.36
N VAL A 45 -1.23 11.72 -7.32
CA VAL A 45 -1.91 12.09 -8.56
C VAL A 45 -3.33 12.58 -8.28
N GLY A 46 -4.11 11.85 -7.47
CA GLY A 46 -5.49 12.23 -7.14
C GLY A 46 -5.56 13.56 -6.37
N ALA A 47 -4.69 13.75 -5.38
CA ALA A 47 -4.58 15.00 -4.63
C ALA A 47 -4.11 16.15 -5.52
N GLY A 48 -3.10 15.93 -6.37
CA GLY A 48 -2.60 16.93 -7.31
C GLY A 48 -3.66 17.38 -8.30
N LEU A 49 -4.41 16.43 -8.90
CA LEU A 49 -5.53 16.73 -9.79
C LEU A 49 -6.64 17.50 -9.06
N SER A 50 -6.96 17.12 -7.83
CA SER A 50 -7.99 17.78 -7.02
C SER A 50 -7.61 19.22 -6.67
N ILE A 51 -6.36 19.47 -6.25
CA ILE A 51 -5.85 20.80 -5.94
C ILE A 51 -5.82 21.65 -7.21
N TRP A 52 -5.34 21.10 -8.32
CA TRP A 52 -5.25 21.83 -9.58
C TRP A 52 -6.63 22.19 -10.13
N ALA A 53 -7.60 21.28 -10.11
CA ALA A 53 -8.99 21.58 -10.46
C ALA A 53 -9.62 22.63 -9.53
N SER A 54 -9.29 22.59 -8.24
CA SER A 54 -9.78 23.57 -7.27
C SER A 54 -9.29 24.99 -7.55
N THR A 55 -8.11 25.17 -8.17
CA THR A 55 -7.65 26.51 -8.60
C THR A 55 -8.52 27.14 -9.69
N TYR A 56 -9.26 26.32 -10.43
CA TYR A 56 -10.23 26.75 -11.46
C TYR A 56 -11.68 26.72 -10.96
N GLY A 57 -11.90 26.55 -9.64
CA GLY A 57 -13.24 26.46 -9.05
C GLY A 57 -14.01 25.19 -9.42
N VAL A 58 -13.35 24.18 -9.99
CA VAL A 58 -13.98 22.92 -10.40
C VAL A 58 -13.80 21.88 -9.30
N LYS A 59 -14.92 21.40 -8.77
CA LYS A 59 -14.94 20.31 -7.79
C LYS A 59 -15.05 18.97 -8.52
N LEU A 60 -13.95 18.23 -8.56
CA LEU A 60 -13.94 16.86 -9.06
C LEU A 60 -14.55 15.93 -8.02
N GLN A 61 -15.66 15.29 -8.35
CA GLN A 61 -16.31 14.31 -7.48
C GLN A 61 -16.63 13.05 -8.26
N LEU A 62 -16.35 11.90 -7.65
CA LEU A 62 -16.83 10.62 -8.13
C LEU A 62 -18.22 10.34 -7.55
N ASN A 63 -19.05 9.66 -8.34
CA ASN A 63 -20.34 9.18 -7.87
C ASN A 63 -20.16 8.14 -6.75
N GLU A 64 -20.95 8.26 -5.69
CA GLU A 64 -20.89 7.39 -4.51
C GLU A 64 -21.10 5.90 -4.84
N TRP A 65 -21.97 5.61 -5.81
CA TRP A 65 -22.19 4.25 -6.29
C TRP A 65 -20.91 3.66 -6.91
N VAL A 66 -20.18 4.47 -7.68
CA VAL A 66 -18.92 4.03 -8.31
C VAL A 66 -17.88 3.75 -7.23
N LYS A 67 -17.71 4.65 -6.25
CA LYS A 67 -16.78 4.42 -5.13
C LYS A 67 -17.10 3.12 -4.39
N SER A 68 -18.37 2.92 -4.03
CA SER A 68 -18.84 1.74 -3.32
C SER A 68 -18.60 0.46 -4.12
N LEU A 69 -18.89 0.48 -5.43
CA LEU A 69 -18.66 -0.66 -6.31
C LEU A 69 -17.18 -1.08 -6.35
N PHE A 70 -16.26 -0.12 -6.58
CA PHE A 70 -14.83 -0.40 -6.61
C PHE A 70 -14.30 -0.83 -5.25
N TYR A 71 -14.81 -0.26 -4.16
CA TYR A 71 -14.46 -0.67 -2.81
C TYR A 71 -14.92 -2.11 -2.51
N TYR A 72 -16.14 -2.48 -2.86
CA TYR A 72 -16.64 -3.85 -2.69
C TYR A 72 -15.86 -4.86 -3.53
N LEU A 73 -15.52 -4.52 -4.78
CA LEU A 73 -14.68 -5.36 -5.62
C LEU A 73 -13.27 -5.54 -5.02
N PHE A 74 -12.70 -4.46 -4.48
CA PHE A 74 -11.41 -4.50 -3.78
C PHE A 74 -11.48 -5.38 -2.52
N MET A 75 -12.50 -5.21 -1.67
CA MET A 75 -12.70 -6.02 -0.47
C MET A 75 -12.97 -7.49 -0.78
N TYR A 76 -13.72 -7.77 -1.85
CA TYR A 76 -13.93 -9.13 -2.33
C TYR A 76 -12.61 -9.78 -2.75
N GLY A 77 -11.80 -9.09 -3.56
CA GLY A 77 -10.48 -9.59 -3.97
C GLY A 77 -9.51 -9.80 -2.81
N VAL A 78 -9.47 -8.86 -1.85
CA VAL A 78 -8.69 -9.01 -0.60
C VAL A 78 -9.15 -10.23 0.18
N GLY A 79 -10.46 -10.43 0.33
CA GLY A 79 -11.03 -11.58 1.02
C GLY A 79 -10.64 -12.91 0.39
N LEU A 80 -10.70 -13.02 -0.94
CA LEU A 80 -10.30 -14.22 -1.68
C LEU A 80 -8.79 -14.50 -1.58
N ARG A 81 -7.95 -13.45 -1.67
CA ARG A 81 -6.48 -13.60 -1.61
C ARG A 81 -5.99 -13.93 -0.19
N VAL A 82 -6.54 -13.26 0.81
CA VAL A 82 -6.09 -13.39 2.21
C VAL A 82 -6.76 -14.59 2.91
N GLY A 83 -7.93 -15.05 2.44
CA GLY A 83 -8.69 -16.14 3.06
C GLY A 83 -7.91 -17.45 3.25
N PRO A 84 -7.33 -18.05 2.18
CA PRO A 84 -6.55 -19.29 2.31
C PRO A 84 -5.30 -19.11 3.20
N SER A 85 -4.62 -17.97 3.06
CA SER A 85 -3.44 -17.62 3.84
C SER A 85 -3.77 -17.51 5.33
N PHE A 86 -4.90 -16.91 5.69
CA PHE A 86 -5.37 -16.80 7.07
C PHE A 86 -5.56 -18.18 7.73
N VAL A 87 -6.26 -19.09 7.06
CA VAL A 87 -6.48 -20.45 7.58
C VAL A 87 -5.16 -21.22 7.72
N ASN A 88 -4.24 -21.03 6.77
CA ASN A 88 -2.92 -21.63 6.85
C ASN A 88 -2.10 -21.05 8.02
N SER A 89 -2.15 -19.73 8.21
CA SER A 89 -1.47 -19.03 9.30
C SER A 89 -1.99 -19.38 10.69
N LEU A 90 -3.23 -19.88 10.83
CA LEU A 90 -3.76 -20.37 12.11
C LEU A 90 -3.17 -21.73 12.53
N LYS A 91 -2.50 -22.46 11.64
CA LYS A 91 -1.86 -23.73 11.99
C LYS A 91 -0.54 -23.47 12.74
N GLY A 92 -0.23 -24.30 13.75
CA GLY A 92 1.01 -24.19 14.52
C GLY A 92 1.04 -22.97 15.45
N ASP A 93 2.10 -22.14 15.37
CA ASP A 93 2.29 -20.95 16.20
C ASP A 93 1.38 -19.76 15.84
N GLY A 94 0.44 -19.95 14.92
CA GLY A 94 -0.52 -18.95 14.45
C GLY A 94 -1.25 -18.18 15.54
N LEU A 95 -1.63 -18.86 16.63
CA LEU A 95 -2.35 -18.24 17.73
C LEU A 95 -1.55 -17.11 18.40
N LYS A 96 -0.22 -17.25 18.48
CA LYS A 96 0.66 -16.20 19.04
C LYS A 96 0.64 -14.95 18.14
N PHE A 97 0.65 -15.15 16.82
CA PHE A 97 0.55 -14.06 15.86
C PHE A 97 -0.82 -13.38 15.89
N VAL A 98 -1.90 -14.14 16.08
CA VAL A 98 -3.26 -13.58 16.24
C VAL A 98 -3.32 -12.67 17.47
N VAL A 99 -2.84 -13.14 18.63
CA VAL A 99 -2.80 -12.32 19.86
C VAL A 99 -1.96 -11.05 19.65
N LEU A 100 -0.78 -11.17 19.04
CA LEU A 100 0.06 -10.02 18.75
C LEU A 100 -0.63 -9.02 17.80
N SER A 101 -1.39 -9.53 16.83
CA SER A 101 -2.16 -8.71 15.89
C SER A 101 -3.25 -7.92 16.60
N PHE A 102 -3.99 -8.55 17.53
CA PHE A 102 -4.96 -7.84 18.36
C PHE A 102 -4.30 -6.74 19.20
N VAL A 103 -3.18 -7.05 19.87
CA VAL A 103 -2.45 -6.05 20.68
C VAL A 103 -2.04 -4.87 19.80
N SER A 104 -1.45 -5.13 18.63
CA SER A 104 -1.07 -4.09 17.67
C SER A 104 -2.26 -3.24 17.22
N CYS A 105 -3.37 -3.89 16.86
CA CYS A 105 -4.61 -3.21 16.46
C CYS A 105 -5.15 -2.30 17.56
N PHE A 106 -5.25 -2.79 18.80
CA PHE A 106 -5.77 -2.00 19.92
C PHE A 106 -4.84 -0.86 20.31
N VAL A 107 -3.53 -1.09 20.32
CA VAL A 107 -2.53 -0.04 20.59
C VAL A 107 -2.58 1.04 19.52
N GLY A 108 -2.59 0.64 18.24
CA GLY A 108 -2.70 1.57 17.12
C GLY A 108 -3.99 2.39 17.17
N LEU A 109 -5.13 1.73 17.40
CA LEU A 109 -6.42 2.39 17.55
C LEU A 109 -6.42 3.36 18.73
N ALA A 110 -5.91 2.94 19.89
CA ALA A 110 -5.86 3.77 21.09
C ALA A 110 -5.01 5.04 20.86
N ILE A 111 -3.82 4.90 20.28
CA ILE A 111 -2.94 6.04 19.98
C ILE A 111 -3.66 7.04 19.06
N ILE A 112 -4.35 6.56 18.03
CA ILE A 112 -5.00 7.42 17.04
C ILE A 112 -6.23 8.11 17.65
N VAL A 113 -7.10 7.37 18.34
CA VAL A 113 -8.30 7.93 18.95
C VAL A 113 -7.94 8.94 20.04
N LEU A 114 -6.95 8.62 20.89
CA LEU A 114 -6.46 9.54 21.90
C LEU A 114 -5.80 10.76 21.27
N GLY A 115 -4.95 10.57 20.25
CA GLY A 115 -4.31 11.67 19.53
C GLY A 115 -5.33 12.62 18.91
N VAL A 116 -6.32 12.09 18.20
CA VAL A 116 -7.40 12.89 17.60
C VAL A 116 -8.18 13.68 18.64
N ARG A 117 -8.43 13.11 19.83
CA ARG A 117 -9.10 13.82 20.92
C ARG A 117 -8.21 14.88 21.59
N ILE A 118 -6.91 14.61 21.76
CA ILE A 118 -5.97 15.56 22.38
C ILE A 118 -5.77 16.79 21.47
N PHE A 119 -5.70 16.57 20.16
CA PHE A 119 -5.47 17.63 19.17
C PHE A 119 -6.76 18.24 18.60
N ASP A 120 -7.93 17.84 19.10
CA ASP A 120 -9.25 18.29 18.65
C ASP A 120 -9.41 18.29 17.12
N LEU A 121 -9.04 17.16 16.50
CA LEU A 121 -9.03 17.02 15.05
C LEU A 121 -10.45 16.79 14.48
N PRO A 122 -10.74 17.26 13.26
CA PRO A 122 -12.09 17.21 12.69
C PRO A 122 -12.60 15.79 12.46
N ALA A 123 -13.93 15.68 12.35
CA ALA A 123 -14.60 14.40 12.10
C ALA A 123 -14.08 13.74 10.82
N GLY A 124 -13.86 12.43 10.87
CA GLY A 124 -13.28 11.65 9.76
C GLY A 124 -11.76 11.54 9.80
N THR A 125 -11.04 12.45 10.46
CA THR A 125 -9.56 12.40 10.52
C THR A 125 -9.03 11.11 11.17
N ALA A 126 -9.69 10.60 12.21
CA ALA A 126 -9.29 9.34 12.86
C ALA A 126 -9.27 8.16 11.89
N GLY A 127 -10.29 8.04 11.02
CA GLY A 127 -10.39 6.95 10.05
C GLY A 127 -9.28 7.02 9.00
N GLY A 128 -8.99 8.21 8.48
CA GLY A 128 -7.92 8.38 7.50
C GLY A 128 -6.52 8.22 8.10
N ILE A 129 -6.26 8.74 9.31
CA ILE A 129 -5.00 8.50 10.03
C ILE A 129 -4.80 7.00 10.27
N LEU A 130 -5.84 6.28 10.70
CA LEU A 130 -5.76 4.84 10.91
C LEU A 130 -5.44 4.08 9.64
N ALA A 131 -6.15 4.38 8.55
CA ALA A 131 -5.88 3.74 7.27
C ALA A 131 -4.47 4.04 6.75
N GLY A 132 -4.02 5.30 6.83
CA GLY A 132 -2.74 5.71 6.24
C GLY A 132 -1.53 5.30 7.08
N SER A 133 -1.59 5.47 8.41
CA SER A 133 -0.49 5.09 9.31
C SER A 133 -0.26 3.58 9.37
N GLN A 134 -1.34 2.79 9.28
CA GLN A 134 -1.25 1.32 9.25
C GLN A 134 -1.09 0.77 7.82
N THR A 135 -0.95 1.64 6.81
CA THR A 135 -0.88 1.27 5.39
C THR A 135 -2.03 0.33 4.95
N MET A 136 -3.18 0.44 5.61
CA MET A 136 -4.35 -0.41 5.42
C MET A 136 -5.40 0.37 4.63
N SER A 137 -5.25 0.42 3.30
CA SER A 137 -6.16 1.18 2.42
C SER A 137 -7.63 0.70 2.52
N ALA A 138 -7.85 -0.55 2.91
CA ALA A 138 -9.18 -1.12 3.18
C ALA A 138 -9.98 -0.33 4.24
N ALA A 139 -9.30 0.18 5.27
CA ALA A 139 -9.95 0.86 6.38
C ALA A 139 -10.60 2.20 5.97
N ILE A 140 -10.19 2.80 4.83
CA ILE A 140 -10.81 4.02 4.30
C ILE A 140 -12.27 3.79 3.98
N GLY A 141 -12.59 2.72 3.24
CA GLY A 141 -13.97 2.44 2.84
C GLY A 141 -14.84 2.09 4.03
N SER A 142 -14.31 1.39 5.04
CA SER A 142 -15.00 1.19 6.31
C SER A 142 -15.28 2.51 7.04
N ALA A 143 -14.31 3.43 7.06
CA ALA A 143 -14.49 4.75 7.68
C ALA A 143 -15.52 5.60 6.93
N GLU A 144 -15.47 5.63 5.59
CA GLU A 144 -16.46 6.32 4.77
C GLU A 144 -17.85 5.72 4.96
N GLN A 145 -17.96 4.38 4.96
CA GLN A 145 -19.24 3.70 5.18
C GLN A 145 -19.82 4.01 6.56
N ALA A 146 -18.99 4.09 7.60
CA ALA A 146 -19.45 4.45 8.96
C ALA A 146 -20.00 5.89 9.03
N VAL A 147 -19.41 6.82 8.26
CA VAL A 147 -19.91 8.19 8.13
C VAL A 147 -21.22 8.22 7.34
N THR A 148 -21.26 7.60 6.16
CA THR A 148 -22.43 7.61 5.27
C THR A 148 -23.63 6.86 5.87
N ALA A 149 -23.39 5.79 6.64
CA ALA A 149 -24.43 5.04 7.34
C ALA A 149 -24.93 5.73 8.63
N GLY A 150 -24.36 6.86 9.02
CA GLY A 150 -24.75 7.58 10.25
C GLY A 150 -24.34 6.89 11.55
N ALA A 151 -23.37 5.96 11.49
CA ALA A 151 -22.85 5.28 12.68
C ALA A 151 -21.96 6.20 13.55
N VAL A 152 -21.50 7.32 12.99
CA VAL A 152 -20.67 8.32 13.67
C VAL A 152 -21.49 9.59 13.90
N THR A 153 -21.53 10.08 15.15
CA THR A 153 -22.15 11.36 15.49
C THR A 153 -21.28 12.51 14.97
N LEU A 154 -21.73 13.17 13.90
CA LEU A 154 -21.03 14.33 13.34
C LEU A 154 -21.33 15.58 14.19
N PRO A 155 -20.34 16.46 14.46
CA PRO A 155 -20.57 17.74 15.11
C PRO A 155 -21.59 18.58 14.33
N PRO A 156 -22.48 19.34 15.02
CA PRO A 156 -23.49 20.15 14.36
C PRO A 156 -22.85 21.13 13.36
N GLY A 157 -23.29 21.09 12.10
CA GLY A 157 -22.74 21.89 11.01
C GLY A 157 -21.73 21.17 10.10
N THR A 158 -21.34 19.94 10.42
CA THR A 158 -20.43 19.14 9.57
C THR A 158 -21.24 18.24 8.62
N THR A 159 -21.02 18.35 7.31
CA THR A 159 -21.67 17.44 6.36
C THR A 159 -20.90 16.12 6.22
N PRO A 160 -21.56 15.00 5.88
CA PRO A 160 -20.89 13.73 5.60
C PRO A 160 -19.79 13.86 4.54
N GLU A 161 -19.98 14.71 3.53
CA GLU A 161 -19.00 14.95 2.47
C GLU A 161 -17.74 15.64 2.99
N GLN A 162 -17.87 16.53 3.98
CA GLN A 162 -16.72 17.17 4.63
C GLN A 162 -15.93 16.13 5.44
N ALA A 163 -16.62 15.25 6.16
CA ALA A 163 -15.98 14.16 6.90
C ALA A 163 -15.26 13.17 5.97
N SER A 164 -15.87 12.76 4.84
CA SER A 164 -15.21 11.92 3.83
C SER A 164 -14.01 12.62 3.19
N GLY A 165 -14.10 13.94 2.95
CA GLY A 165 -12.97 14.75 2.53
C GLY A 165 -11.81 14.71 3.54
N MET A 166 -12.11 14.81 4.84
CA MET A 166 -11.10 14.70 5.91
C MET A 166 -10.51 13.29 6.01
N ILE A 167 -11.29 12.22 5.79
CA ILE A 167 -10.79 10.85 5.71
C ILE A 167 -9.75 10.74 4.59
N ALA A 168 -10.11 11.17 3.37
CA ALA A 168 -9.21 11.10 2.22
C ALA A 168 -7.94 11.95 2.39
N LEU A 169 -8.07 13.16 2.93
CA LEU A 169 -6.95 14.07 3.19
C LEU A 169 -5.97 13.49 4.22
N SER A 170 -6.49 13.06 5.37
CA SER A 170 -5.66 12.52 6.44
C SER A 170 -5.01 11.19 6.07
N TYR A 171 -5.71 10.34 5.32
CA TYR A 171 -5.12 9.15 4.68
C TYR A 171 -3.95 9.53 3.77
N GLY A 172 -4.14 10.50 2.87
CA GLY A 172 -3.10 10.89 1.93
C GLY A 172 -1.80 11.33 2.60
N ILE A 173 -1.92 12.16 3.64
CA ILE A 173 -0.77 12.67 4.41
C ILE A 173 -0.09 11.53 5.18
N THR A 174 -0.87 10.75 5.92
CA THR A 174 -0.31 9.71 6.80
C THR A 174 0.21 8.50 6.05
N TYR A 175 -0.34 8.18 4.87
CA TYR A 175 0.14 7.08 4.04
C TYR A 175 1.55 7.34 3.50
N ILE A 176 1.83 8.57 3.04
CA ILE A 176 3.17 8.94 2.54
C ILE A 176 4.20 8.82 3.67
N TRP A 177 3.89 9.39 4.84
CA TRP A 177 4.77 9.31 6.00
C TRP A 177 4.90 7.89 6.55
N GLY A 178 3.83 7.10 6.56
CA GLY A 178 3.83 5.70 6.97
C GLY A 178 4.72 4.86 6.05
N THR A 179 4.54 5.00 4.74
CA THR A 179 5.33 4.29 3.72
C THR A 179 6.81 4.66 3.80
N VAL A 180 7.14 5.96 3.87
CA VAL A 180 8.54 6.39 4.01
C VAL A 180 9.12 5.92 5.34
N GLY A 181 8.37 6.03 6.43
CA GLY A 181 8.78 5.61 7.76
C GLY A 181 9.11 4.12 7.83
N ILE A 182 8.21 3.26 7.35
CA ILE A 182 8.43 1.81 7.37
C ILE A 182 9.59 1.41 6.45
N ILE A 183 9.73 2.02 5.27
CA ILE A 183 10.86 1.75 4.37
C ILE A 183 12.20 2.09 5.04
N LEU A 184 12.28 3.26 5.70
CA LEU A 184 13.50 3.67 6.41
C LEU A 184 13.78 2.75 7.60
N ILE A 185 12.76 2.44 8.41
CA ILE A 185 12.91 1.53 9.55
C ILE A 185 13.39 0.17 9.06
N CYS A 186 12.70 -0.48 8.11
CA CYS A 186 13.12 -1.79 7.60
C CYS A 186 14.54 -1.79 7.02
N LYS A 187 14.98 -0.67 6.43
CA LYS A 187 16.33 -0.53 5.89
C LYS A 187 17.41 -0.35 6.96
N TYR A 188 17.14 0.43 8.00
CA TYR A 188 18.12 0.81 9.00
C TYR A 188 18.07 -0.05 10.27
N LEU A 189 16.93 -0.67 10.58
CA LEU A 189 16.71 -1.48 11.78
C LEU A 189 17.70 -2.66 11.89
N PRO A 190 17.99 -3.45 10.83
CA PRO A 190 19.00 -4.51 10.92
C PRO A 190 20.38 -3.95 11.26
N ARG A 191 20.73 -2.79 10.70
CA ARG A 191 21.99 -2.10 10.98
C ARG A 191 22.05 -1.57 12.41
N TRP A 192 20.94 -1.06 12.95
CA TRP A 192 20.86 -0.59 14.34
C TRP A 192 21.01 -1.72 15.37
N TRP A 193 20.53 -2.91 15.04
CA TRP A 193 20.67 -4.10 15.89
C TRP A 193 21.92 -4.94 15.58
N GLY A 194 22.77 -4.49 14.65
CA GLY A 194 23.99 -5.21 14.27
C GLY A 194 23.73 -6.57 13.61
N VAL A 195 22.51 -6.81 13.13
CA VAL A 195 22.10 -8.05 12.48
C VAL A 195 22.37 -7.92 10.98
N ASP A 196 23.10 -8.88 10.42
CA ASP A 196 23.20 -9.00 8.97
C ASP A 196 21.91 -9.63 8.41
N ALA A 197 21.00 -8.77 7.93
CA ALA A 197 19.75 -9.20 7.31
C ALA A 197 19.97 -10.16 6.13
N ARG A 198 21.09 -10.05 5.41
CA ARG A 198 21.39 -10.95 4.29
C ARG A 198 21.80 -12.33 4.77
N GLY A 199 22.71 -12.37 5.75
CA GLY A 199 23.12 -13.63 6.38
C GLY A 199 21.94 -14.37 7.01
N ALA A 200 21.08 -13.65 7.73
CA ALA A 200 19.89 -14.23 8.34
C ALA A 200 18.87 -14.75 7.30
N ALA A 201 18.66 -14.03 6.20
CA ALA A 201 17.78 -14.48 5.12
C ALA A 201 18.31 -15.74 4.43
N MET A 202 19.61 -15.80 4.12
CA MET A 202 20.23 -16.97 3.49
C MET A 202 20.20 -18.20 4.41
N GLU A 203 20.41 -18.02 5.72
CA GLU A 203 20.31 -19.11 6.69
C GLU A 203 18.86 -19.62 6.83
N TYR A 204 17.88 -18.71 6.77
CA TYR A 204 16.47 -19.08 6.78
C TYR A 204 16.05 -19.85 5.51
N GLU A 205 16.48 -19.39 4.33
CA GLU A 205 16.27 -20.10 3.05
C GLU A 205 16.87 -21.50 3.09
N ARG A 206 18.08 -21.65 3.66
CA ARG A 206 18.77 -22.94 3.78
C ARG A 206 18.05 -23.91 4.73
N THR A 207 17.46 -23.39 5.80
CA THR A 207 16.83 -24.21 6.84
C THR A 207 15.37 -24.53 6.56
N HIS A 208 14.65 -23.67 5.83
CA HIS A 208 13.20 -23.80 5.67
C HIS A 208 12.71 -23.91 4.23
N GLY A 209 13.52 -23.61 3.20
CA GLY A 209 13.17 -23.75 1.78
C GLY A 209 11.96 -22.90 1.37
N VAL A 210 12.16 -21.83 0.59
CA VAL A 210 11.06 -20.93 0.23
C VAL A 210 10.20 -21.55 -0.89
N GLN A 211 8.94 -21.88 -0.59
CA GLN A 211 7.90 -21.87 -1.61
C GLN A 211 7.47 -20.42 -1.82
N ASN A 212 7.80 -19.87 -2.99
CA ASN A 212 7.24 -18.61 -3.45
C ASN A 212 5.74 -18.80 -3.66
N VAL A 213 4.93 -18.14 -2.84
CA VAL A 213 3.47 -18.06 -3.01
C VAL A 213 3.04 -17.04 -4.06
N ASP A 214 3.98 -16.23 -4.58
CA ASP A 214 3.72 -15.31 -5.71
C ASP A 214 3.88 -15.99 -7.08
N ASP A 215 4.43 -17.22 -7.14
CA ASP A 215 4.60 -17.98 -8.38
C ASP A 215 3.34 -18.77 -8.76
N ALA A 216 2.32 -18.83 -7.89
CA ALA A 216 1.08 -19.59 -8.13
C ALA A 216 0.11 -18.93 -9.13
N ASP A 217 0.42 -17.72 -9.62
CA ASP A 217 -0.38 -16.99 -10.61
C ASP A 217 0.43 -16.57 -11.85
N SER A 218 1.61 -17.17 -12.05
CA SER A 218 2.49 -16.87 -13.19
C SER A 218 2.82 -18.13 -14.00
N ASP A 219 1.80 -18.94 -14.33
CA ASP A 219 1.96 -20.09 -15.25
C ASP A 219 2.09 -19.66 -16.73
N GLU A 220 2.46 -18.41 -17.01
CA GLU A 220 2.77 -17.94 -18.37
C GLU A 220 3.91 -16.91 -18.48
N ALA A 221 4.68 -16.66 -17.42
CA ALA A 221 5.82 -15.72 -17.50
C ALA A 221 7.01 -16.10 -16.61
N GLY A 222 7.43 -17.36 -16.69
CA GLY A 222 8.74 -17.78 -16.18
C GLY A 222 9.89 -17.18 -16.99
N ARG A 223 10.37 -15.99 -16.60
CA ARG A 223 11.72 -15.49 -16.97
C ARG A 223 12.28 -14.60 -15.84
N VAL A 224 13.14 -15.21 -15.03
CA VAL A 224 14.01 -14.50 -14.09
C VAL A 224 15.03 -13.69 -14.89
N PHE A 225 14.89 -12.37 -14.91
CA PHE A 225 15.88 -11.48 -15.50
C PHE A 225 17.00 -11.19 -14.48
N ARG A 226 18.21 -11.69 -14.73
CA ARG A 226 19.43 -11.23 -14.07
C ARG A 226 20.08 -10.14 -14.92
N PHE A 227 20.08 -8.90 -14.41
CA PHE A 227 20.81 -7.80 -15.02
C PHE A 227 22.28 -7.85 -14.59
N GLU A 228 23.12 -8.45 -15.43
CA GLU A 228 24.55 -8.11 -15.45
C GLU A 228 24.79 -6.97 -16.45
N SER A 229 25.82 -6.18 -16.15
CA SER A 229 26.21 -4.95 -16.84
C SER A 229 26.15 -5.04 -18.38
N GLY A 230 25.12 -4.41 -18.96
CA GLY A 230 25.18 -3.82 -20.30
C GLY A 230 24.92 -4.70 -21.52
N HIS A 231 24.65 -6.00 -21.40
CA HIS A 231 24.20 -6.82 -22.54
C HIS A 231 23.10 -7.79 -22.12
N CYS A 232 21.98 -7.75 -22.85
CA CYS A 232 20.83 -8.64 -22.66
C CYS A 232 21.01 -9.87 -23.54
N SER A 233 21.22 -11.04 -22.94
CA SER A 233 21.19 -12.32 -23.66
C SER A 233 20.34 -13.33 -22.87
N GLU A 234 19.37 -13.94 -23.57
CA GLU A 234 18.49 -14.98 -23.03
C GLU A 234 19.28 -16.26 -22.71
N LEU A 235 19.16 -16.77 -21.49
CA LEU A 235 19.73 -18.06 -21.11
C LEU A 235 18.64 -19.15 -21.20
N LYS A 236 18.88 -20.12 -22.08
CA LYS A 236 18.18 -21.42 -22.16
C LYS A 236 18.24 -22.13 -20.79
N PRO A 237 17.23 -22.95 -20.42
CA PRO A 237 17.20 -23.56 -19.09
C PRO A 237 18.34 -24.56 -18.95
N ALA A 238 19.23 -24.31 -17.98
CA ALA A 238 20.34 -25.20 -17.68
C ALA A 238 19.88 -26.27 -16.67
N SER A 239 20.05 -27.54 -17.05
CA SER A 239 19.95 -28.69 -16.16
C SER A 239 20.93 -28.55 -15.00
N VAL A 240 20.44 -28.79 -13.79
CA VAL A 240 21.18 -28.74 -12.52
C VAL A 240 22.47 -29.58 -12.57
N PRO A 241 23.66 -29.01 -12.34
CA PRO A 241 24.86 -29.78 -12.05
C PRO A 241 25.23 -29.73 -10.56
N LYS A 242 25.73 -30.88 -10.07
CA LYS A 242 26.20 -31.15 -8.71
C LYS A 242 27.32 -30.21 -8.25
N GLU A 243 27.36 -29.98 -6.93
CA GLU A 243 28.39 -29.27 -6.16
C GLU A 243 29.84 -29.58 -6.58
N SER A 244 30.69 -28.54 -6.61
CA SER A 244 32.09 -28.60 -6.15
C SER A 244 32.74 -27.20 -6.18
N GLY A 245 33.36 -26.80 -5.06
CA GLY A 245 34.60 -26.01 -5.10
C GLY A 245 34.52 -24.48 -4.94
N ARG A 246 34.94 -24.01 -3.75
CA ARG A 246 35.67 -22.77 -3.41
C ARG A 246 35.70 -21.61 -4.43
N GLY A 247 35.35 -20.40 -3.96
CA GLY A 247 35.84 -19.15 -4.56
C GLY A 247 35.01 -17.96 -4.12
N GLY A 248 35.60 -17.04 -3.35
CA GLY A 248 34.91 -15.94 -2.70
C GLY A 248 34.27 -14.91 -3.63
N VAL A 249 33.25 -14.21 -3.11
CA VAL A 249 32.65 -13.06 -3.79
C VAL A 249 32.37 -11.95 -2.77
N SER A 250 33.04 -10.82 -2.98
CA SER A 250 32.83 -9.51 -2.36
C SER A 250 31.62 -8.80 -3.01
N PRO A 251 30.94 -7.88 -2.29
CA PRO A 251 29.51 -7.66 -2.42
C PRO A 251 29.17 -6.43 -3.27
N ARG A 252 28.04 -6.45 -3.98
CA ARG A 252 27.24 -5.26 -4.34
C ARG A 252 25.93 -5.71 -4.97
N GLY A 253 24.82 -5.40 -4.32
CA GLY A 253 23.49 -5.66 -4.88
C GLY A 253 22.42 -5.24 -3.91
N VAL A 254 22.13 -3.94 -3.90
CA VAL A 254 21.16 -3.24 -3.04
C VAL A 254 19.80 -3.94 -3.08
N PHE A 255 19.26 -4.27 -1.90
CA PHE A 255 17.97 -4.91 -1.72
C PHE A 255 16.86 -3.87 -2.00
N ARG A 256 16.01 -4.15 -2.99
CA ARG A 256 14.76 -3.42 -3.22
C ARG A 256 13.68 -4.16 -2.44
N VAL A 257 13.15 -3.52 -1.41
CA VAL A 257 11.95 -3.97 -0.70
C VAL A 257 10.77 -3.55 -1.58
N ALA A 258 10.02 -4.54 -2.06
CA ALA A 258 8.71 -4.37 -2.66
C ALA A 258 7.63 -4.30 -1.57
#